data_AF-A0A355PS09-F1
#
_entry.id   AF-A0A355PS09-F1
#
_cell.length_a   1.000
_cell.length_b   1.000
_cell.length_c   1.000
_cell.angle_alpha   90.00
_cell.angle_beta   90.00
_cell.angle_gamma   90.00
#
_symmetry.space_group_name_H-M   'P 1'
#
loop_
_entity.id
_entity.type
_entity.pdbx_description
1 polymer ?
#
loop_
_entity_poly.entity_id
_entity_poly.type
_entity_poly.pdbx_seq_one_letter_code
_entity_poly.pdbx_strand_id
1 'polypeptide(L)' 'MGIINQIAEYTRLCRELSELPRNAESPEAYEPIAKRRCELLEQIAASRKALEERKVLRS' A
#
# COMPACT_ATOMS: atom_id res chain seq x y z
N MET A 1 18.43 2.27 -1.69
CA MET A 1 17.33 2.19 -2.68
C MET A 1 17.13 3.56 -3.32
N GLY A 2 17.15 3.65 -4.65
CA GLY A 2 16.89 4.89 -5.37
C GLY A 2 15.40 5.28 -5.37
N ILE A 3 15.08 6.54 -5.68
CA ILE A 3 13.71 7.06 -5.69
C ILE A 3 12.80 6.29 -6.67
N ILE A 4 13.35 5.80 -7.78
CA ILE A 4 12.62 4.98 -8.76
C ILE A 4 12.12 3.67 -8.12
N ASN A 5 12.94 3.02 -7.30
CA ASN A 5 12.55 1.77 -6.64
C ASN A 5 11.44 2.01 -5.62
N GLN A 6 11.48 3.13 -4.88
CA GLN A 6 10.41 3.49 -3.94
C GLN A 6 9.10 3.82 -4.64
N ILE A 7 9.15 4.49 -5.80
CA ILE A 7 7.97 4.73 -6.63
C ILE A 7 7.41 3.40 -7.16
N ALA A 8 8.27 2.52 -7.68
CA ALA A 8 7.85 1.21 -8.17
C ALA A 8 7.21 0.36 -7.06
N GLU A 9 7.78 0.38 -5.86
CA GLU A 9 7.24 -0.30 -4.68
C GLU A 9 5.90 0.28 -4.24
N TYR A 10 5.79 1.61 -4.15
CA TYR A 10 4.52 2.30 -3.88
C TYR A 10 3.43 1.92 -4.89
N THR A 11 3.75 1.95 -6.19
CA THR A 11 2.82 1.57 -7.25
C THR A 11 2.40 0.10 -7.14
N ARG A 12 3.33 -0.79 -6.79
CA ARG A 12 3.04 -2.22 -6.58
C ARG A 12 2.06 -2.41 -5.41
N LEU A 13 2.28 -1.73 -4.28
CA LEU A 13 1.41 -1.81 -3.11
C LEU A 13 0.00 -1.29 -3.42
N CYS A 14 -0.11 -0.15 -4.13
CA CYS A 14 -1.40 0.39 -4.55
C CYS A 14 -2.15 -0.56 -5.50
N ARG A 15 -1.42 -1.24 -6.40
CA ARG A 15 -2.01 -2.25 -7.29
C ARG A 15 -2.54 -3.44 -6.52
N GLU A 16 -1.73 -4.00 -5.62
CA GLU A 16 -2.12 -5.14 -4.78
C GLU A 16 -3.37 -4.81 -3.94
N LEU A 17 -3.46 -3.59 -3.39
CA LEU A 17 -4.63 -3.13 -2.66
C LEU A 17 -5.90 -3.05 -3.55
N SER A 18 -5.73 -2.65 -4.81
CA SER A 18 -6.83 -2.55 -5.77
C SER A 18 -7.31 -3.91 -6.28
N GLU A 19 -6.45 -4.91 -6.29
CA GLU A 19 -6.76 -6.29 -6.70
C GLU A 19 -7.45 -7.09 -5.57
N LEU A 20 -7.40 -6.60 -4.33
CA LEU A 20 -8.12 -7.25 -3.23
C LEU A 20 -9.64 -7.23 -3.42
N PRO A 21 -10.34 -8.35 -3.10
CA PRO A 21 -11.79 -8.41 -3.16
C PRO A 21 -12.41 -7.35 -2.24
N ARG A 22 -13.45 -6.68 -2.73
CA ARG A 22 -14.21 -5.70 -1.93
C ARG A 22 -15.37 -6.32 -1.16
N ASN A 23 -15.70 -7.55 -1.51
CA ASN A 23 -16.79 -8.34 -0.99
C ASN A 23 -16.32 -9.79 -0.86
N ALA A 24 -16.85 -10.50 0.13
CA ALA A 24 -16.69 -11.94 0.28
C ALA A 24 -18.07 -12.57 0.52
N GLU A 25 -18.17 -13.87 0.29
CA GLU A 25 -19.42 -14.63 0.44
C GLU A 25 -19.87 -14.76 1.91
N SER A 26 -18.93 -14.60 2.85
CA SER A 26 -19.21 -14.56 4.29
C SER A 26 -18.25 -13.63 5.05
N PRO A 27 -18.61 -13.18 6.27
CA PRO A 27 -17.73 -12.38 7.13
C PRO A 27 -16.41 -13.09 7.45
N GLU A 28 -16.44 -14.40 7.68
CA GLU A 28 -15.26 -15.23 7.98
C GLU A 28 -14.29 -15.28 6.80
N ALA A 29 -14.82 -15.30 5.57
CA ALA A 29 -14.01 -15.22 4.35
C ALA A 29 -13.45 -13.80 4.13
N TYR A 30 -14.09 -12.77 4.69
CA TYR A 30 -13.64 -11.38 4.57
C TYR A 30 -12.55 -11.00 5.59
N GLU A 31 -12.53 -11.57 6.79
CA GLU A 31 -11.51 -11.28 7.81
C GLU A 31 -10.05 -11.31 7.30
N PRO A 32 -9.59 -12.36 6.58
CA PRO A 32 -8.22 -12.37 6.05
C PRO A 32 -8.00 -11.28 4.99
N ILE A 33 -9.02 -10.96 4.19
CA ILE A 33 -8.97 -9.89 3.18
C ILE A 33 -8.88 -8.52 3.86
N ALA A 34 -9.68 -8.30 4.89
CA ALA A 34 -9.68 -7.08 5.69
C ALA A 34 -8.32 -6.85 6.35
N LYS A 35 -7.74 -7.90 6.96
CA LYS A 35 -6.41 -7.84 7.56
C LYS A 35 -5.35 -7.48 6.52
N ARG A 36 -5.34 -8.15 5.37
CA ARG A 36 -4.39 -7.86 4.29
C ARG A 36 -4.54 -6.43 3.76
N ARG A 37 -5.78 -5.94 3.67
CA ARG A 37 -6.11 -4.58 3.24
C ARG A 37 -5.52 -3.55 4.22
N CYS A 38 -5.66 -3.76 5.53
CA CYS A 38 -5.05 -2.91 6.54
C CYS A 38 -3.51 -2.90 6.44
N GLU A 39 -2.88 -4.07 6.32
CA GLU A 39 -1.41 -4.17 6.17
C GLU A 39 -0.90 -3.41 4.93
N LEU A 40 -1.62 -3.49 3.81
CA LEU A 40 -1.25 -2.76 2.59
C LEU A 40 -1.43 -1.26 2.76
N LEU A 41 -2.50 -0.81 3.43
CA LEU A 41 -2.73 0.61 3.70
C LEU A 41 -1.62 1.20 4.59
N GLU A 42 -1.17 0.48 5.61
CA GLU A 42 -0.06 0.90 6.46
C GLU A 42 1.25 1.00 5.67
N GLN A 43 1.55 0.02 4.82
CA GLN A 43 2.74 0.04 3.96
C GLN A 43 2.70 1.18 2.93
N ILE A 44 1.53 1.45 2.34
CA ILE A 44 1.32 2.58 1.42
C ILE A 44 1.53 3.91 2.14
N ALA A 45 1.00 4.05 3.35
CA ALA A 45 1.17 5.26 4.16
C ALA A 45 2.65 5.51 4.50
N ALA A 46 3.36 4.47 4.93
CA ALA A 46 4.80 4.55 5.21
C ALA A 46 5.61 4.89 3.95
N SER A 47 5.32 4.23 2.83
CA SER A 47 5.98 4.47 1.55
C SER A 47 5.74 5.90 1.04
N ARG A 48 4.50 6.39 1.14
CA ARG A 48 4.15 7.76 0.79
C ARG A 48 4.90 8.78 1.64
N LYS A 49 4.96 8.58 2.97
CA LYS A 49 5.70 9.46 3.87
C LYS A 49 7.19 9.52 3.48
N ALA A 50 7.80 8.38 3.19
CA ALA A 50 9.20 8.32 2.75
C ALA A 50 9.44 9.05 1.41
N LEU A 51 8.48 9.00 0.48
CA LEU A 51 8.52 9.74 -0.78
C LEU A 51 8.35 11.25 -0.57
N GLU A 52 7.45 11.67 0.32
CA GLU A 52 7.21 13.08 0.68
C GLU A 52 8.44 13.70 1.37
N GLU A 53 9.03 13.02 2.36
CA GLU A 53 10.24 13.48 3.05
C GLU A 53 11.42 13.70 2.08
N ARG A 54 11.56 12.82 1.06
CA ARG A 54 12.58 12.98 0.01
C ARG A 54 12.27 14.11 -0.97
N LYS A 55 11.00 14.43 -1.20
CA LYS A 55 10.62 15.62 -1.97
C LYS A 55 10.96 16.89 -1.20
N VAL A 56 10.68 16.92 0.11
CA VAL A 56 10.97 18.08 0.97
C VAL A 56 12.48 18.35 1.08
N LEU A 57 13.31 17.31 1.14
CA LEU A 57 14.78 17.46 1.14
C LEU A 57 15.39 17.96 -0.18
N ARG A 58 14.59 18.08 -1.25
CA ARG A 58 15.00 18.59 -2.56
C ARG A 58 14.45 19.99 -2.89
N SER A 59 13.63 20.55 -2.01
CA SER A 59 13.06 21.91 -2.12
C SER A 59 13.93 22.90 -1.36
#